data_AF-A0A8B9S571-F1
#
_entry.id   AF-A0A8B9S571-F1
#
_cell.length_a   1.000
_cell.length_b   1.000
_cell.length_c   1.000
_cell.angle_alpha   90.00
_cell.angle_beta   90.00
_cell.angle_gamma   90.00
#
_symmetry.space_group_name_H-M   'P 1'
#
loop_
_entity.id
_entity.type
_entity.pdbx_description
1 polymer ?
#
loop_
_entity_poly.entity_id
_entity_poly.type
_entity_poly.pdbx_seq_one_letter_code
_entity_poly.pdbx_strand_id
1 'polypeptide(L)'
;MKPHQQGTERVITSLDWLAVLPVGLLLRQVDLTGCGPTCITVSRWRPGAGAGGLEGTGLCVCKEDGAVCGSDGRSYRSVCALHLRSWVSLQSGGERIRKAHDGECKLAPVIVVSPKKIHNVTGAQVYLSCEVKAVPTPVITWRKVSESPKGVKLLEELPGDRVNMAVQVRGGPSKHEGTGWVLINPLMKEDEGVYQCHATNMAGEAHADGSITVTEQNKSKKASLLAWDNPS
;
A
#
# COMPACT_ATOMS: atom_id res chain seq x y z
N MET A 1 -12.27 18.91 -7.58
CA MET A 1 -12.08 19.96 -6.56
C MET A 1 -11.63 19.32 -5.26
N LYS A 2 -10.57 19.89 -4.64
CA LYS A 2 -9.82 19.53 -3.40
C LYS A 2 -8.83 18.35 -3.49
N PRO A 3 -7.72 18.36 -2.71
CA PRO A 3 -6.69 19.41 -2.67
C PRO A 3 -5.25 18.83 -2.75
N HIS A 4 -4.30 19.60 -3.29
CA HIS A 4 -2.87 19.26 -3.23
C HIS A 4 -2.34 19.51 -1.82
N GLN A 5 -1.83 18.48 -1.16
CA GLN A 5 -1.08 18.63 0.09
C GLN A 5 0.31 19.21 -0.20
N GLN A 6 0.62 20.32 0.47
CA GLN A 6 1.98 20.88 0.57
C GLN A 6 2.81 20.02 1.53
N GLY A 7 3.78 19.29 0.98
CA GLY A 7 4.88 18.73 1.74
C GLY A 7 5.99 19.78 1.84
N THR A 8 6.30 20.19 3.07
CA THR A 8 7.39 21.12 3.41
C THR A 8 8.75 20.59 2.93
N GLU A 9 9.38 21.29 1.99
CA GLU A 9 10.77 21.06 1.58
C GLU A 9 11.71 21.59 2.67
N ARG A 10 12.58 20.71 3.21
CA ARG A 10 13.78 21.16 3.92
C ARG A 10 14.83 21.53 2.88
N VAL A 11 15.10 22.83 2.79
CA VAL A 11 16.21 23.40 2.02
C VAL A 11 17.51 22.96 2.67
N ILE A 12 18.30 22.15 1.98
CA ILE A 12 19.71 21.93 2.34
C ILE A 12 20.49 23.06 1.69
N THR A 13 20.80 24.10 2.46
CA THR A 13 21.65 25.21 2.01
C THR A 13 23.10 24.71 1.95
N SER A 14 23.65 24.72 0.74
CA SER A 14 25.09 24.63 0.50
C SER A 14 25.79 25.81 1.18
N LEU A 15 26.75 25.52 2.05
CA LEU A 15 27.92 26.36 2.34
C LEU A 15 28.97 25.53 3.07
N ASP A 16 30.23 25.79 2.70
CA ASP A 16 31.48 25.51 3.41
C ASP A 16 32.09 24.11 3.39
N TRP A 17 32.90 23.86 2.33
CA TRP A 17 34.16 23.10 2.45
C TRP A 17 35.23 23.73 1.55
N LEU A 18 35.81 24.86 1.99
CA LEU A 18 37.12 25.30 1.51
C LEU A 18 38.19 24.54 2.32
N ALA A 19 38.60 23.39 1.82
CA ALA A 19 39.84 22.73 2.25
C ALA A 19 40.87 22.86 1.13
N VAL A 20 41.88 23.68 1.40
CA VAL A 20 43.07 23.87 0.56
C VAL A 20 43.87 22.57 0.56
N LEU A 21 44.12 22.00 -0.62
CA LEU A 21 45.16 20.99 -0.83
C LEU A 21 46.11 21.45 -1.95
N PRO A 22 47.44 21.38 -1.76
CA PRO A 22 48.40 21.79 -2.76
C PRO A 22 48.75 20.62 -3.70
N VAL A 23 49.13 20.99 -4.92
CA VAL A 23 49.83 20.20 -5.95
C VAL A 23 48.97 19.25 -6.80
N GLY A 24 48.75 19.68 -8.05
CA GLY A 24 49.02 18.85 -9.22
C GLY A 24 48.05 17.71 -9.52
N LEU A 25 46.80 18.03 -9.83
CA LEU A 25 46.02 17.22 -10.77
C LEU A 25 45.11 18.16 -11.55
N LEU A 26 45.20 18.10 -12.88
CA LEU A 26 44.32 18.82 -13.79
C LEU A 26 42.88 18.35 -13.50
N LEU A 27 42.16 19.05 -12.62
CA LEU A 27 40.72 18.95 -12.55
C LEU A 27 40.24 19.45 -13.90
N ARG A 28 39.96 18.50 -14.81
CA ARG A 28 39.09 18.81 -15.95
C ARG A 28 37.88 19.51 -15.34
N GLN A 29 37.70 20.76 -15.74
CA GLN A 29 36.47 21.50 -15.54
C GLN A 29 35.34 20.57 -16.00
N VAL A 30 34.68 19.90 -15.05
CA VAL A 30 33.44 19.21 -15.37
C VAL A 30 32.46 20.35 -15.48
N ASP A 31 32.21 20.79 -16.71
CA ASP A 31 31.08 21.67 -17.03
C ASP A 31 29.82 21.04 -16.40
N LEU A 32 29.40 21.57 -15.25
CA LEU A 32 28.19 21.16 -14.51
C LEU A 32 26.93 21.71 -15.20
N THR A 33 26.96 21.93 -16.51
CA THR A 33 25.89 22.55 -17.29
C THR A 33 24.86 21.54 -17.81
N GLY A 34 25.07 20.23 -17.56
CA GLY A 34 24.20 19.16 -18.06
C GLY A 34 23.68 18.25 -16.95
N CYS A 35 22.42 17.84 -17.08
CA CYS A 35 21.91 16.71 -16.32
C CYS A 35 22.64 15.41 -16.74
N GLY A 36 22.79 14.47 -15.81
CA GLY A 36 23.35 13.15 -16.13
C GLY A 36 22.58 12.43 -17.26
N PRO A 37 23.15 11.37 -17.87
CA PRO A 37 22.68 10.78 -19.12
C PRO A 37 21.23 10.26 -19.12
N THR A 38 20.64 10.00 -17.96
CA THR A 38 19.23 9.57 -17.82
C THR A 38 18.28 10.68 -17.41
N CYS A 39 18.75 11.92 -17.34
CA CYS A 39 17.98 13.05 -16.89
C CYS A 39 17.90 14.10 -18.00
N ILE A 40 16.83 14.87 -18.01
CA ILE A 40 16.65 16.04 -18.87
C ILE A 40 16.56 17.29 -18.02
N THR A 41 17.02 18.42 -18.55
CA THR A 41 16.85 19.75 -17.95
C THR A 41 15.44 20.25 -18.23
N VAL A 42 14.71 20.65 -17.19
CA VAL A 42 13.43 21.36 -17.34
C VAL A 42 13.51 22.76 -16.74
N SER A 43 12.92 23.72 -17.45
CA SER A 43 12.72 25.08 -16.98
C SER A 43 11.41 25.15 -16.18
N ARG A 44 11.45 25.77 -14.99
CA ARG A 44 10.25 25.99 -14.18
C ARG A 44 9.73 27.40 -14.43
N TRP A 45 8.49 27.53 -14.91
CA TRP A 45 7.84 28.84 -15.02
C TRP A 45 7.57 29.41 -13.63
N ARG A 46 8.12 30.60 -13.34
CA ARG A 46 7.85 31.37 -12.12
C ARG A 46 6.86 32.49 -12.46
N PRO A 47 5.65 32.51 -11.87
CA PRO A 47 4.72 33.63 -12.04
C PRO A 47 5.38 34.92 -11.52
N GLY A 48 5.56 35.93 -12.38
CA GLY A 48 6.15 37.22 -12.03
C GLY A 48 7.58 37.47 -12.52
N ALA A 49 8.25 36.50 -13.15
CA ALA A 49 9.50 36.75 -13.88
C ALA A 49 9.19 37.35 -15.26
N GLY A 50 9.66 38.56 -15.54
CA GLY A 50 9.45 39.26 -16.82
C GLY A 50 10.06 38.53 -18.03
N ALA A 51 9.84 39.09 -19.23
CA ALA A 51 10.17 38.50 -20.55
C ALA A 51 11.67 38.25 -20.85
N GLY A 52 12.56 38.42 -19.86
CA GLY A 52 13.99 38.12 -19.94
C GLY A 52 14.49 37.10 -18.90
N GLY A 53 13.60 36.42 -18.17
CA GLY A 53 13.96 35.53 -17.06
C GLY A 53 13.96 34.04 -17.40
N LEU A 54 14.55 33.63 -18.52
CA LEU A 54 14.74 32.21 -18.89
C LEU A 54 16.21 31.80 -18.78
N GLU A 55 16.93 32.25 -17.75
CA GLU A 55 18.17 31.58 -17.35
C GLU A 55 17.81 30.37 -16.51
N GLY A 56 18.11 29.20 -17.07
CA GLY A 56 17.71 27.90 -16.58
C GLY A 56 18.01 27.70 -15.10
N THR A 57 16.97 27.59 -14.29
CA THR A 57 17.07 27.05 -12.92
C THR A 57 17.28 25.52 -12.94
N GLY A 58 17.97 25.00 -13.97
CA GLY A 58 17.84 23.67 -14.58
C GLY A 58 17.55 22.56 -13.58
N LEU A 59 16.27 22.18 -13.43
CA LEU A 59 15.91 21.03 -12.63
C LEU A 59 16.16 19.78 -13.47
N CYS A 60 16.96 18.85 -12.96
CA CYS A 60 17.14 17.55 -13.58
C CYS A 60 15.99 16.62 -13.21
N VAL A 61 15.17 16.28 -14.20
CA VAL A 61 14.11 15.27 -14.07
C VAL A 61 14.47 14.02 -14.82
N CYS A 62 13.93 12.87 -14.39
CA CYS A 62 14.23 11.62 -15.08
C CYS A 62 13.62 11.63 -16.49
N LYS A 63 14.38 11.15 -17.47
CA LYS A 63 13.92 11.05 -18.86
C LYS A 63 12.81 10.02 -19.03
N GLU A 64 12.88 8.93 -18.25
CA GLU A 64 11.95 7.81 -18.32
C GLU A 64 11.22 7.69 -16.98
N ASP A 65 9.90 7.73 -17.06
CA ASP A 65 9.01 7.46 -15.93
C ASP A 65 8.63 5.98 -15.89
N GLY A 66 8.45 5.45 -14.68
CA GLY A 66 8.01 4.08 -14.47
C GLY A 66 8.89 3.33 -13.47
N ALA A 67 8.25 2.53 -12.62
CA ALA A 67 8.96 1.72 -11.65
C ALA A 67 9.87 0.70 -12.35
N VAL A 68 11.00 0.38 -11.75
CA VAL A 68 11.93 -0.65 -12.21
C VAL A 68 12.39 -1.54 -11.05
N CYS A 69 12.67 -2.80 -11.34
CA CYS A 69 13.20 -3.75 -10.36
C CYS A 69 14.72 -3.76 -10.46
N GLY A 70 15.41 -3.53 -9.33
CA GLY A 70 16.85 -3.63 -9.24
C GLY A 70 17.33 -5.07 -9.07
N SER A 71 18.59 -5.32 -9.42
CA SER A 71 19.28 -6.59 -9.17
C SER A 71 19.43 -6.91 -7.68
N ASP A 72 19.20 -5.93 -6.81
CA ASP A 72 19.14 -6.06 -5.34
C ASP A 72 17.74 -6.45 -4.83
N GLY A 73 16.81 -6.77 -5.72
CA GLY A 73 15.43 -7.15 -5.38
C GLY A 73 14.57 -6.00 -4.88
N ARG A 74 15.01 -4.75 -5.04
CA ARG A 74 14.26 -3.56 -4.62
C ARG A 74 13.60 -2.86 -5.80
N SER A 75 12.36 -2.42 -5.59
CA SER A 75 11.64 -1.57 -6.55
C SER A 75 12.11 -0.12 -6.43
N TYR A 76 12.40 0.50 -7.56
CA TYR A 76 12.76 1.91 -7.67
C TYR A 76 11.70 2.64 -8.49
N ARG A 77 11.37 3.88 -8.09
CA ARG A 77 10.34 4.70 -8.76
C ARG A 77 10.64 5.06 -10.22
N SER A 78 11.92 5.03 -10.61
CA SER A 78 12.41 5.29 -11.97
C SER A 78 13.82 4.74 -12.14
N VAL A 79 14.26 4.61 -13.39
CA VAL A 79 15.63 4.22 -13.73
C VAL A 79 16.68 5.17 -13.13
N CYS A 80 16.37 6.47 -13.04
CA CYS A 80 17.25 7.44 -12.41
C CYS A 80 17.42 7.21 -10.91
N ALA A 81 16.35 6.82 -10.21
CA ALA A 81 16.42 6.47 -8.79
C ALA A 81 17.30 5.21 -8.57
N LEU A 82 17.20 4.23 -9.47
CA LEU A 82 18.06 3.05 -9.47
C LEU A 82 19.52 3.43 -9.69
N HIS A 83 19.82 4.25 -10.71
CA HIS A 83 21.18 4.68 -11.01
C HIS A 83 21.81 5.48 -9.86
N LEU A 84 21.05 6.38 -9.24
CA LEU A 84 21.50 7.10 -8.06
C LEU A 84 21.85 6.13 -6.93
N ARG A 85 20.98 5.15 -6.65
CA ARG A 85 21.25 4.16 -5.60
C ARG A 85 22.44 3.26 -5.93
N SER A 86 22.61 2.89 -7.19
CA SER A 86 23.75 2.12 -7.70
C SER A 86 25.07 2.88 -7.51
N TRP A 87 25.09 4.18 -7.82
CA TRP A 87 26.25 5.03 -7.61
C TRP A 87 26.61 5.18 -6.13
N VAL A 88 25.62 5.45 -5.26
CA VAL A 88 25.82 5.51 -3.80
C VAL A 88 26.35 4.18 -3.27
N SER A 89 25.80 3.04 -3.73
CA SER A 89 26.27 1.71 -3.34
C SER A 89 27.76 1.53 -3.63
N LEU A 90 28.21 1.88 -4.85
CA LEU A 90 29.60 1.77 -5.25
C LEU A 90 30.54 2.66 -4.43
N GLN A 91 30.13 3.88 -4.08
CA GLN A 91 30.93 4.77 -3.25
C GLN A 91 31.11 4.27 -1.82
N SER A 92 30.13 3.52 -1.32
CA SER A 92 30.20 2.87 -0.01
C SER A 92 30.84 1.47 -0.07
N GLY A 93 31.51 1.11 -1.16
CA GLY A 93 32.17 -0.20 -1.33
C GLY A 93 31.21 -1.38 -1.57
N GLY A 94 29.94 -1.09 -1.86
CA GLY A 94 28.94 -2.09 -2.24
C GLY A 94 28.95 -2.43 -3.72
N GLU A 95 28.05 -3.32 -4.13
CA GLU A 95 27.94 -3.78 -5.51
C GLU A 95 27.17 -2.80 -6.41
N ARG A 96 27.41 -2.90 -7.73
CA ARG A 96 26.65 -2.16 -8.75
C ARG A 96 25.25 -2.74 -8.89
N ILE A 97 24.24 -1.96 -8.54
CA ILE A 97 22.83 -2.30 -8.76
C ILE A 97 22.48 -2.05 -10.24
N ARG A 98 21.96 -3.08 -10.92
CA ARG A 98 21.53 -3.02 -12.33
C ARG A 98 20.02 -3.11 -12.41
N LYS A 99 19.42 -2.64 -13.51
CA LYS A 99 18.00 -2.93 -13.80
C LYS A 99 17.86 -4.42 -14.11
N ALA A 100 17.08 -5.13 -13.31
CA ALA A 100 16.70 -6.52 -13.56
C ALA A 100 15.59 -6.59 -14.60
N HIS A 101 14.52 -5.81 -14.42
CA HIS A 101 13.41 -5.67 -15.37
C HIS A 101 12.63 -4.38 -15.13
N ASP A 102 11.74 -4.04 -16.06
CA ASP A 102 10.78 -2.94 -15.91
C ASP A 102 9.60 -3.34 -15.01
N GLY A 103 9.03 -2.38 -14.30
CA GLY A 103 8.01 -2.61 -13.26
C GLY A 103 8.59 -2.87 -11.88
N GLU A 104 7.73 -2.90 -10.87
CA GLU A 104 8.11 -3.23 -9.49
C GLU A 104 8.58 -4.69 -9.38
N CYS A 105 9.51 -4.95 -8.45
CA CYS A 105 9.90 -6.32 -8.11
C CYS A 105 8.70 -7.11 -7.57
N LYS A 106 8.68 -8.41 -7.87
CA LYS A 106 7.65 -9.32 -7.35
C LYS A 106 7.66 -9.33 -5.83
N LEU A 107 6.47 -9.30 -5.23
CA LEU A 107 6.24 -9.24 -3.79
C LEU A 107 5.11 -10.18 -3.46
N ALA A 108 5.37 -11.17 -2.60
CA ALA A 108 4.33 -12.04 -2.05
C ALA A 108 3.30 -11.20 -1.28
N PRO A 109 2.04 -11.65 -1.17
CA PRO A 109 1.00 -10.86 -0.53
C PRO A 109 1.37 -10.53 0.92
N VAL A 110 1.14 -9.27 1.31
CA VAL A 110 1.29 -8.80 2.68
C VAL A 110 -0.04 -8.18 3.08
N ILE A 111 -0.64 -8.71 4.14
CA ILE A 111 -1.86 -8.16 4.72
C ILE A 111 -1.45 -6.96 5.57
N VAL A 112 -1.72 -5.75 5.06
CA VAL A 112 -1.39 -4.48 5.71
C VAL A 112 -2.46 -4.05 6.71
N VAL A 113 -3.70 -4.48 6.50
CA VAL A 113 -4.80 -4.33 7.46
C VAL A 113 -5.47 -5.67 7.69
N SER A 114 -5.38 -6.18 8.90
CA SER A 114 -6.00 -7.45 9.30
C SER A 114 -7.48 -7.28 9.66
N PRO A 115 -8.30 -8.33 9.48
CA PRO A 115 -9.69 -8.34 9.95
C PRO A 115 -9.78 -8.11 11.46
N LYS A 116 -10.78 -7.32 11.88
CA LYS A 116 -10.96 -6.98 13.30
C LYS A 116 -11.73 -8.06 14.05
N LYS A 117 -11.64 -8.00 15.39
CA LYS A 117 -12.55 -8.71 16.29
C LYS A 117 -13.80 -7.85 16.52
N ILE A 118 -14.98 -8.42 16.33
CA ILE A 118 -16.27 -7.74 16.44
C ILE A 118 -17.11 -8.45 17.50
N HIS A 119 -17.70 -7.66 18.40
CA HIS A 119 -18.71 -8.12 19.34
C HIS A 119 -19.99 -7.36 19.04
N ASN A 120 -21.06 -8.07 18.67
CA ASN A 120 -22.33 -7.44 18.35
C ASN A 120 -23.50 -8.37 18.70
N VAL A 121 -24.72 -7.91 18.44
CA VAL A 121 -25.95 -8.60 18.79
C VAL A 121 -26.67 -9.14 17.57
N THR A 122 -27.52 -10.15 17.76
CA THR A 122 -28.35 -10.69 16.67
C THR A 122 -29.20 -9.62 15.99
N GLY A 123 -29.36 -9.73 14.66
CA GLY A 123 -30.10 -8.78 13.82
C GLY A 123 -29.31 -7.55 13.37
N ALA A 124 -28.09 -7.34 13.87
CA ALA A 124 -27.22 -6.25 13.43
C ALA A 124 -26.63 -6.50 12.03
N GLN A 125 -26.11 -5.44 11.41
CA GLN A 125 -25.28 -5.54 10.21
C GLN A 125 -23.81 -5.35 10.61
N VAL A 126 -22.92 -6.23 10.15
CA VAL A 126 -21.48 -6.13 10.43
C VAL A 126 -20.66 -6.36 9.16
N TYR A 127 -19.43 -5.85 9.14
CA TYR A 127 -18.47 -6.14 8.08
C TYR A 127 -17.09 -6.45 8.64
N LEU A 128 -16.41 -7.40 8.00
CA LEU A 128 -14.97 -7.63 8.15
C LEU A 128 -14.26 -7.09 6.91
N SER A 129 -13.02 -6.62 7.07
CA SER A 129 -12.21 -6.11 5.97
C SER A 129 -10.74 -6.53 6.11
N CYS A 130 -10.07 -6.76 4.99
CA CYS A 130 -8.62 -6.89 4.93
C CYS A 130 -8.06 -6.08 3.76
N GLU A 131 -6.91 -5.46 3.97
CA GLU A 131 -6.16 -4.76 2.92
C GLU A 131 -4.85 -5.49 2.67
N VAL A 132 -4.51 -5.68 1.39
CA VAL A 132 -3.40 -6.51 0.95
C VAL A 132 -2.58 -5.75 -0.08
N LYS A 133 -1.26 -5.81 0.06
CA LYS A 133 -0.30 -5.32 -0.93
C LYS A 133 0.49 -6.50 -1.51
N ALA A 134 0.58 -6.60 -2.83
CA ALA A 134 1.32 -7.67 -3.50
C ALA A 134 1.68 -7.29 -4.94
N VAL A 135 2.82 -7.78 -5.45
CA VAL A 135 3.24 -7.56 -6.85
C VAL A 135 3.47 -8.91 -7.52
N PRO A 136 2.66 -9.30 -8.54
CA PRO A 136 1.47 -8.62 -9.06
C PRO A 136 0.28 -8.60 -8.10
N THR A 137 -0.77 -7.88 -8.48
CA THR A 137 -2.02 -7.69 -7.72
C THR A 137 -2.56 -9.03 -7.20
N PRO A 138 -2.93 -9.14 -5.92
CA PRO A 138 -3.30 -10.41 -5.31
C PRO A 138 -4.74 -10.81 -5.63
N VAL A 139 -5.01 -12.11 -5.57
CA VAL A 139 -6.37 -12.66 -5.44
C VAL A 139 -6.70 -12.75 -3.95
N ILE A 140 -7.80 -12.13 -3.52
CA ILE A 140 -8.27 -12.14 -2.13
C ILE A 140 -9.50 -13.02 -2.03
N THR A 141 -9.46 -14.00 -1.14
CA THR A 141 -10.59 -14.86 -0.79
C THR A 141 -10.88 -14.78 0.70
N TRP A 142 -12.10 -15.11 1.08
CA TRP A 142 -12.55 -15.10 2.46
C TRP A 142 -13.05 -16.48 2.84
N ARG A 143 -12.65 -16.94 4.03
CA ARG A 143 -12.99 -18.27 4.52
C ARG A 143 -13.55 -18.17 5.93
N LYS A 144 -14.54 -18.98 6.29
CA LYS A 144 -14.87 -19.22 7.69
C LYS A 144 -14.07 -20.41 8.19
N VAL A 145 -13.44 -20.24 9.35
CA VAL A 145 -12.77 -21.31 10.05
C VAL A 145 -13.82 -22.09 10.83
N SER A 146 -13.96 -23.37 10.50
CA SER A 146 -14.75 -24.34 11.27
C SER A 146 -13.84 -25.46 11.78
N GLU A 147 -14.31 -26.19 12.80
CA GLU A 147 -13.62 -27.37 13.30
C GLU A 147 -14.50 -28.60 13.06
N SER A 148 -13.92 -29.61 12.43
CA SER A 148 -14.59 -30.90 12.29
C SER A 148 -14.74 -31.59 13.66
N PRO A 149 -15.67 -32.56 13.80
CA PRO A 149 -15.79 -33.36 15.02
C PRO A 149 -14.51 -34.10 15.44
N LYS A 150 -13.54 -34.23 14.51
CA LYS A 150 -12.23 -34.86 14.74
C LYS A 150 -11.13 -33.84 15.11
N GLY A 151 -11.49 -32.58 15.36
CA GLY A 151 -10.55 -31.50 15.72
C GLY A 151 -9.72 -30.97 14.55
N VAL A 152 -10.04 -31.33 13.31
CA VAL A 152 -9.36 -30.80 12.12
C VAL A 152 -9.97 -29.45 11.74
N LYS A 153 -9.12 -28.43 11.58
CA LYS A 153 -9.50 -27.09 11.08
C LYS A 153 -9.94 -27.20 9.62
N LEU A 154 -11.19 -26.83 9.34
CA LEU A 154 -11.77 -26.73 8.00
C LEU A 154 -11.87 -25.25 7.62
N LEU A 155 -11.62 -24.97 6.34
CA LEU A 155 -11.74 -23.64 5.77
C LEU A 155 -12.85 -23.64 4.72
N GLU A 156 -13.98 -23.04 5.05
CA GLU A 156 -15.13 -22.91 4.15
C GLU A 156 -15.04 -21.61 3.36
N GLU A 157 -14.95 -21.68 2.03
CA GLU A 157 -14.95 -20.50 1.16
C GLU A 157 -16.27 -19.72 1.28
N LEU A 158 -16.17 -18.40 1.40
CA LEU A 158 -17.30 -17.48 1.53
C LEU A 158 -17.67 -16.84 0.18
N PRO A 159 -18.95 -16.51 -0.04
CA PRO A 159 -20.08 -16.61 0.89
C PRO A 159 -20.66 -18.02 1.05
N GLY A 160 -20.28 -18.97 0.19
CA GLY A 160 -20.88 -20.32 0.17
C GLY A 160 -22.40 -20.25 -0.09
N ASP A 161 -23.17 -21.07 0.62
CA ASP A 161 -24.64 -21.12 0.53
C ASP A 161 -25.34 -20.15 1.52
N ARG A 162 -24.60 -19.22 2.13
CA ARG A 162 -25.13 -18.34 3.18
C ARG A 162 -25.83 -17.13 2.58
N VAL A 163 -27.14 -17.09 2.73
CA VAL A 163 -28.00 -16.02 2.19
C VAL A 163 -27.81 -14.65 2.87
N ASN A 164 -27.28 -14.63 4.09
CA ASN A 164 -27.05 -13.42 4.87
C ASN A 164 -25.63 -12.84 4.67
N MET A 165 -24.82 -13.41 3.78
CA MET A 165 -23.44 -12.98 3.55
C MET A 165 -23.19 -12.51 2.12
N ALA A 166 -22.35 -11.48 1.97
CA ALA A 166 -21.84 -11.04 0.69
C ALA A 166 -20.35 -10.73 0.77
N VAL A 167 -19.56 -11.24 -0.17
CA VAL A 167 -18.12 -10.96 -0.28
C VAL A 167 -17.89 -9.99 -1.43
N GLN A 168 -17.06 -8.97 -1.19
CA GLN A 168 -16.67 -8.00 -2.19
C GLN A 168 -15.16 -7.81 -2.16
N VAL A 169 -14.54 -7.72 -3.33
CA VAL A 169 -13.12 -7.40 -3.47
C VAL A 169 -13.00 -6.23 -4.44
N ARG A 170 -12.21 -5.22 -4.07
CA ARG A 170 -11.87 -4.08 -4.93
C ARG A 170 -10.37 -3.83 -4.93
N GLY A 171 -9.87 -3.22 -5.99
CA GLY A 171 -8.51 -2.69 -6.01
C GLY A 171 -8.33 -1.58 -4.96
N GLY A 172 -7.11 -1.46 -4.46
CA GLY A 172 -6.70 -0.39 -3.56
C GLY A 172 -6.33 0.91 -4.32
N PRO A 173 -5.87 1.93 -3.59
CA PRO A 173 -5.42 3.19 -4.20
C PRO A 173 -4.18 3.01 -5.07
N SER A 174 -3.33 2.03 -4.75
CA SER A 174 -2.17 1.66 -5.58
C SER A 174 -2.49 0.49 -6.52
N LYS A 175 -1.81 0.42 -7.67
CA LYS A 175 -1.98 -0.62 -8.71
C LYS A 175 -1.95 -2.06 -8.18
N HIS A 176 -1.17 -2.28 -7.14
CA HIS A 176 -0.80 -3.57 -6.58
C HIS A 176 -1.36 -3.77 -5.16
N GLU A 177 -2.43 -3.04 -4.86
CA GLU A 177 -3.19 -3.17 -3.61
C GLU A 177 -4.59 -3.69 -3.90
N GLY A 178 -5.16 -4.39 -2.92
CA GLY A 178 -6.53 -4.87 -2.96
C GLY A 178 -7.14 -4.88 -1.57
N THR A 179 -8.44 -4.65 -1.50
CA THR A 179 -9.21 -4.68 -0.26
C THR A 179 -10.37 -5.65 -0.44
N GLY A 180 -10.53 -6.56 0.53
CA GLY A 180 -11.63 -7.51 0.59
C GLY A 180 -12.55 -7.20 1.76
N TRP A 181 -13.85 -7.38 1.58
CA TRP A 181 -14.88 -7.23 2.61
C TRP A 181 -15.81 -8.44 2.66
N VAL A 182 -16.25 -8.78 3.86
CA VAL A 182 -17.38 -9.67 4.10
C VAL A 182 -18.45 -8.87 4.80
N LEU A 183 -19.62 -8.72 4.17
CA LEU A 183 -20.82 -8.15 4.77
C LEU A 183 -21.68 -9.30 5.31
N ILE A 184 -22.19 -9.14 6.54
CA ILE A 184 -23.13 -10.07 7.16
C ILE A 184 -24.36 -9.27 7.60
N ASN A 185 -25.53 -9.62 7.04
CA ASN A 185 -26.79 -8.97 7.33
C ASN A 185 -28.00 -9.89 7.02
N PRO A 186 -28.87 -10.19 8.00
CA PRO A 186 -28.71 -9.92 9.43
C PRO A 186 -27.65 -10.83 10.06
N LEU A 187 -27.04 -10.37 11.16
CA LEU A 187 -26.14 -11.16 11.99
C LEU A 187 -26.93 -12.20 12.81
N MET A 188 -26.58 -13.47 12.68
CA MET A 188 -27.19 -14.61 13.34
C MET A 188 -26.21 -15.26 14.31
N LYS A 189 -26.68 -16.11 15.24
CA LYS A 189 -25.78 -16.75 16.22
C LYS A 189 -24.82 -17.73 15.54
N GLU A 190 -25.28 -18.37 14.48
CA GLU A 190 -24.52 -19.29 13.63
C GLU A 190 -23.35 -18.60 12.91
N ASP A 191 -23.39 -17.27 12.75
CA ASP A 191 -22.30 -16.49 12.16
C ASP A 191 -21.13 -16.27 13.13
N GLU A 192 -21.29 -16.60 14.41
CA GLU A 192 -20.20 -16.56 15.38
C GLU A 192 -19.04 -17.45 14.92
N GLY A 193 -17.81 -16.99 15.15
CA GLY A 193 -16.61 -17.75 14.83
C GLY A 193 -15.47 -16.92 14.28
N VAL A 194 -14.47 -17.62 13.73
CA VAL A 194 -13.26 -17.03 13.17
C VAL A 194 -13.37 -17.00 11.64
N TYR A 195 -12.94 -15.88 11.07
CA TYR A 195 -12.97 -15.59 9.65
C TYR A 195 -11.56 -15.26 9.19
N GLN A 196 -11.15 -15.87 8.09
CA GLN A 196 -9.81 -15.74 7.54
C GLN A 196 -9.89 -15.02 6.20
N CYS A 197 -9.14 -13.92 6.07
CA CYS A 197 -8.80 -13.36 4.78
C CYS A 197 -7.54 -14.08 4.28
N HIS A 198 -7.61 -14.64 3.08
CA HIS A 198 -6.52 -15.33 2.41
C HIS A 198 -6.19 -14.58 1.12
N ALA A 199 -4.91 -14.34 0.88
CA ALA A 199 -4.45 -13.63 -0.29
C ALA A 199 -3.31 -14.38 -0.97
N THR A 200 -3.37 -14.47 -2.30
CA THR A 200 -2.39 -15.22 -3.11
C THR A 200 -1.93 -14.42 -4.32
N ASN A 201 -0.67 -14.59 -4.69
CA ASN A 201 -0.17 -14.24 -6.01
C ASN A 201 0.93 -15.23 -6.43
N MET A 202 1.55 -14.99 -7.58
CA MET A 202 2.59 -15.90 -8.09
C MET A 202 3.88 -15.96 -7.26
N ALA A 203 4.07 -15.04 -6.30
CA ALA A 203 5.22 -14.98 -5.42
C ALA A 203 4.96 -15.63 -4.04
N GLY A 204 3.71 -15.95 -3.71
CA GLY A 204 3.35 -16.64 -2.47
C GLY A 204 1.94 -16.32 -1.99
N GLU A 205 1.72 -16.53 -0.70
CA GLU A 205 0.44 -16.34 -0.04
C GLU A 205 0.59 -15.74 1.37
N ALA A 206 -0.48 -15.12 1.86
CA ALA A 206 -0.60 -14.66 3.24
C ALA A 206 -2.06 -14.82 3.74
N HIS A 207 -2.23 -14.91 5.05
CA HIS A 207 -3.55 -14.97 5.68
C HIS A 207 -3.57 -14.20 7.00
N ALA A 208 -4.76 -13.71 7.37
CA ALA A 208 -5.02 -13.06 8.64
C ALA A 208 -6.44 -13.35 9.10
N ASP A 209 -6.60 -13.52 10.41
CA ASP A 209 -7.85 -13.94 11.04
C ASP A 209 -8.50 -12.78 11.80
N GLY A 210 -9.84 -12.72 11.74
CA GLY A 210 -10.71 -11.91 12.58
C GLY A 210 -11.78 -12.79 13.24
N SER A 211 -12.49 -12.27 14.22
CA SER A 211 -13.51 -13.03 14.94
C SER A 211 -14.78 -12.23 15.12
N ILE A 212 -15.92 -12.92 15.06
CA ILE A 212 -17.22 -12.33 15.38
C ILE A 212 -17.77 -13.08 16.59
N THR A 213 -18.17 -12.34 17.62
CA THR A 213 -18.88 -12.84 18.78
C THR A 213 -20.28 -12.23 18.80
N VAL A 214 -21.29 -13.06 19.01
CA VAL A 214 -22.70 -12.69 18.88
C VAL A 214 -23.43 -12.90 20.20
N THR A 215 -24.04 -11.84 20.73
CA THR A 215 -24.96 -11.91 21.86
C THR A 215 -26.40 -11.86 21.37
N GLU A 216 -27.26 -12.74 21.88
CA GLU A 216 -28.66 -12.72 21.49
C GLU A 216 -29.37 -11.48 22.06
N GLN A 217 -30.08 -10.74 21.20
CA GLN A 217 -30.99 -9.70 21.70
C GLN A 217 -32.15 -10.38 22.43
N ASN A 218 -32.31 -10.10 23.72
CA ASN A 218 -33.48 -10.56 24.45
C ASN A 218 -34.73 -9.79 23.98
N LYS A 219 -35.51 -10.44 23.11
CA LYS A 219 -36.75 -9.90 22.55
C LYS A 219 -37.76 -9.48 23.64
N SER A 220 -37.67 -10.01 24.86
CA SER A 220 -38.58 -9.68 25.96
C SER A 220 -38.43 -8.23 26.46
N LYS A 221 -37.21 -7.67 26.48
CA LYS A 221 -36.98 -6.29 26.95
C LYS A 221 -37.47 -5.25 25.95
N LYS A 222 -37.38 -5.54 24.64
CA LYS A 222 -37.87 -4.63 23.60
C LYS A 222 -39.41 -4.65 23.52
N ALA A 223 -40.03 -5.82 23.69
CA ALA A 223 -41.48 -5.95 23.80
C ALA A 223 -42.03 -5.30 25.09
N SER A 224 -41.31 -5.41 26.23
CA SER A 224 -41.73 -4.77 27.48
C SER A 224 -41.58 -3.24 27.46
N LEU A 225 -40.55 -2.72 26.79
CA LEU A 225 -40.36 -1.27 26.62
C LEU A 225 -41.43 -0.68 25.69
N LEU A 226 -41.69 -1.33 24.55
CA LEU A 226 -42.75 -0.91 23.62
C LEU A 226 -44.17 -1.05 24.20
N ALA A 227 -44.36 -1.90 25.22
CA ALA A 227 -45.64 -2.06 25.91
C ALA A 227 -45.91 -0.97 26.98
N TRP A 228 -44.90 -0.23 27.44
CA TRP A 228 -45.08 0.90 28.36
C TRP A 228 -45.27 2.24 27.66
N ASP A 229 -44.78 2.37 26.42
CA ASP A 229 -44.89 3.60 25.63
C ASP A 229 -46.28 3.78 24.97
N ASN A 230 -47.21 2.84 25.16
CA ASN A 230 -48.56 2.93 24.62
C ASN A 230 -49.62 2.41 25.61
N PRO A 231 -49.91 3.15 26.69
CA PRO A 231 -51.02 2.81 27.58
C PRO A 231 -52.35 3.05 26.86
N SER A 232 -53.16 1.99 26.79
CA SER A 232 -54.54 1.98 26.32
C SER A 232 -55.44 2.97 27.06
#